data_AF-A0A3E4TK63-F1
#
_entry.id   AF-A0A3E4TK63-F1
#
_cell.length_a   1.000
_cell.length_b   1.000
_cell.length_c   1.000
_cell.angle_alpha   90.00
_cell.angle_beta   90.00
_cell.angle_gamma   90.00
#
_symmetry.space_group_name_H-M   'P 1'
#
loop_
_entity.id
_entity.type
_entity.pdbx_description
1 polymer ?
#
loop_
_entity_poly.entity_id
_entity_poly.type
_entity_poly.pdbx_seq_one_letter_code
_entity_poly.pdbx_strand_id
1 'polypeptide(L)'
;MENLKGYQIQKEAVFENGRGFALAHNPEAQSPFGIWHFTVMPEGERNYYGFTACCGILPPEKEFEKFLSAYDYVYKIPQMAEGQRPMVTDYYRYYTHYPLDNNTFPKLKELGLIEIAPYDKQTLVEGNFIRTWGELIYTKPLPEKLVEDYELKPFRLNPDIRRKMEEQTQALGKWEDSRHFGDKRRLTWFHRDFGTYILKQPLSPEQLSERIEAMEELEAERKEKRSITAQLHKEAKQEKENREPSAKKGVHSHEDR
;
A
#
# COMPACT_ATOMS: atom_id res chain seq x y z
N MET A 1 -1.14 27.99 3.34
CA MET A 1 -2.43 27.71 2.69
C MET A 1 -2.20 26.56 1.73
N GLU A 2 -2.91 25.46 1.95
CA GLU A 2 -2.80 24.25 1.14
C GLU A 2 -3.47 24.49 -0.22
N ASN A 3 -2.78 24.14 -1.32
CA ASN A 3 -3.30 24.24 -2.68
C ASN A 3 -3.53 22.84 -3.23
N LEU A 4 -4.79 22.52 -3.53
CA LEU A 4 -5.18 21.22 -4.05
C LEU A 4 -5.73 21.38 -5.47
N LYS A 5 -4.97 20.95 -6.47
CA LYS A 5 -5.34 21.05 -7.90
C LYS A 5 -5.75 22.48 -8.32
N GLY A 6 -5.07 23.50 -7.79
CA GLY A 6 -5.38 24.92 -8.06
C GLY A 6 -6.40 25.54 -7.11
N TYR A 7 -7.08 24.75 -6.27
CA TYR A 7 -7.98 25.26 -5.24
C TYR A 7 -7.25 25.58 -3.95
N GLN A 8 -7.51 26.77 -3.41
CA GLN A 8 -6.98 27.22 -2.13
C GLN A 8 -7.97 26.90 -1.01
N ILE A 9 -7.54 26.14 0.00
CA ILE A 9 -8.39 25.80 1.15
C ILE A 9 -8.68 27.04 1.98
N GLN A 10 -9.97 27.31 2.23
CA GLN A 10 -10.47 28.46 2.99
C GLN A 10 -10.94 28.07 4.39
N LYS A 11 -11.67 26.97 4.50
CA LYS A 11 -12.22 26.46 5.76
C LYS A 11 -12.20 24.94 5.72
N GLU A 12 -11.99 24.31 6.87
CA GLU A 12 -12.05 22.87 7.00
C GLU A 12 -12.80 22.49 8.28
N ALA A 13 -13.36 21.29 8.27
CA ALA A 13 -13.95 20.66 9.44
C ALA A 13 -13.61 19.17 9.41
N VAL A 14 -13.29 18.61 10.57
CA VAL A 14 -13.01 17.19 10.77
C VAL A 14 -14.02 16.66 11.78
N PHE A 15 -14.48 15.44 11.55
CA PHE A 15 -15.42 14.71 12.39
C PHE A 15 -14.68 13.69 13.25
N GLU A 16 -15.28 13.26 14.36
CA GLU A 16 -14.63 12.36 15.33
C GLU A 16 -14.14 11.04 14.70
N ASN A 17 -14.81 10.55 13.66
CA ASN A 17 -14.40 9.34 12.95
C ASN A 17 -13.12 9.54 12.11
N GLY A 18 -12.69 10.77 11.85
CA GLY A 18 -11.54 11.08 10.99
C GLY A 18 -11.93 11.48 9.56
N ARG A 19 -13.22 11.56 9.23
CA ARG A 19 -13.65 12.21 7.97
C ARG A 19 -13.56 13.71 8.09
N GLY A 20 -13.18 14.37 7.02
CA GLY A 20 -13.13 15.80 6.96
C GLY A 20 -13.57 16.34 5.61
N PHE A 21 -13.94 17.62 5.64
CA PHE A 21 -14.36 18.36 4.48
C PHE A 21 -13.66 19.71 4.48
N ALA A 22 -13.20 20.14 3.31
CA ALA A 22 -12.50 21.40 3.12
C ALA A 22 -13.19 22.23 2.04
N LEU A 23 -13.72 23.38 2.41
CA LEU A 23 -14.16 24.40 1.47
C LEU A 23 -12.94 25.03 0.82
N ALA A 24 -12.92 25.03 -0.51
CA ALA A 24 -11.81 25.57 -1.28
C ALA A 24 -12.29 26.43 -2.46
N HIS A 25 -11.44 27.37 -2.86
CA HIS A 25 -11.73 28.36 -3.89
C HIS A 25 -10.68 28.35 -5.00
N ASN A 26 -11.12 28.35 -6.25
CA ASN A 26 -10.32 28.52 -7.45
C ASN A 26 -11.06 29.42 -8.45
N PRO A 27 -10.72 30.71 -8.59
CA PRO A 27 -11.44 31.63 -9.47
C PRO A 27 -11.33 31.29 -10.96
N GLU A 28 -10.33 30.47 -11.35
CA GLU A 28 -10.11 30.06 -12.74
C GLU A 28 -10.84 28.75 -13.10
N ALA A 29 -11.43 28.06 -12.13
CA ALA A 29 -12.14 26.82 -12.36
C ALA A 29 -13.58 27.05 -12.85
N GLN A 30 -14.12 26.07 -13.58
CA GLN A 30 -15.52 26.06 -14.01
C GLN A 30 -16.51 26.20 -12.83
N SER A 31 -16.17 25.60 -11.69
CA SER A 31 -16.87 25.77 -10.41
C SER A 31 -15.91 26.43 -9.42
N PRO A 32 -16.03 27.76 -9.19
CA PRO A 32 -15.04 28.48 -8.41
C PRO A 32 -14.94 28.05 -6.95
N PHE A 33 -16.01 27.49 -6.40
CA PHE A 33 -16.04 26.96 -5.03
C PHE A 33 -16.42 25.49 -5.04
N GLY A 34 -15.83 24.74 -4.13
CA GLY A 34 -16.26 23.38 -3.86
C GLY A 34 -15.70 22.83 -2.56
N ILE A 35 -16.26 21.70 -2.17
CA ILE A 35 -15.99 21.00 -0.92
C ILE A 35 -15.18 19.76 -1.27
N TRP A 36 -13.93 19.74 -0.84
CA TRP A 36 -13.06 18.57 -0.92
C TRP A 36 -13.35 17.62 0.24
N HIS A 37 -13.49 16.33 -0.07
CA HIS A 37 -13.73 15.28 0.92
C HIS A 37 -12.40 14.58 1.19
N PHE A 38 -12.07 14.37 2.46
CA PHE A 38 -10.83 13.70 2.86
C PHE A 38 -11.03 12.81 4.09
N THR A 39 -10.10 11.86 4.26
CA THR A 39 -9.92 11.12 5.51
C THR A 39 -8.60 11.53 6.14
N VAL A 40 -8.59 11.68 7.46
CA VAL A 40 -7.37 11.86 8.26
C VAL A 40 -6.82 10.48 8.57
N MET A 41 -5.63 10.21 8.07
CA MET A 41 -4.92 8.96 8.31
C MET A 41 -4.35 8.94 9.75
N PRO A 42 -3.99 7.77 10.32
CA PRO A 42 -3.47 7.66 11.69
C PRO A 42 -2.28 8.57 12.01
N GLU A 43 -1.50 8.94 11.00
CA GLU A 43 -0.29 9.75 11.07
C GLU A 43 -0.59 11.25 11.03
N GLY A 44 -1.86 11.62 10.83
CA GLY A 44 -2.35 12.99 10.70
C GLY A 44 -2.38 13.52 9.25
N GLU A 45 -1.94 12.73 8.28
CA GLU A 45 -2.00 13.10 6.86
C GLU A 45 -3.44 13.10 6.33
N ARG A 46 -3.73 14.02 5.41
CA ARG A 46 -5.05 14.15 4.77
C ARG A 46 -5.04 13.46 3.43
N ASN A 47 -6.01 12.58 3.23
CA ASN A 47 -6.16 11.86 1.98
C ASN A 47 -7.45 12.27 1.26
N TYR A 48 -7.32 13.19 0.30
CA TYR A 48 -8.42 13.74 -0.50
C TYR A 48 -8.90 12.74 -1.57
N TYR A 49 -10.21 12.61 -1.73
CA TYR A 49 -10.84 11.62 -2.62
C TYR A 49 -12.07 12.09 -3.37
N GLY A 50 -12.82 13.02 -2.78
CA GLY A 50 -14.09 13.48 -3.32
C GLY A 50 -14.08 14.98 -3.51
N PHE A 51 -14.92 15.46 -4.43
CA PHE A 51 -15.17 16.88 -4.63
C PHE A 51 -16.65 17.10 -4.91
N THR A 52 -17.27 17.95 -4.10
CA THR A 52 -18.64 18.41 -4.29
C THR A 52 -18.60 19.87 -4.69
N ALA A 53 -18.97 20.19 -5.94
CA ALA A 53 -19.03 21.57 -6.39
C ALA A 53 -20.13 22.35 -5.64
N CYS A 54 -19.84 23.59 -5.26
CA CYS A 54 -20.85 24.51 -4.73
C CYS A 54 -21.59 25.14 -5.91
N CYS A 55 -22.83 24.68 -6.15
CA CYS A 55 -23.63 25.06 -7.32
C CYS A 55 -24.93 25.80 -6.95
N GLY A 56 -25.20 25.99 -5.66
CA GLY A 56 -26.47 26.54 -5.22
C GLY A 56 -26.48 28.07 -5.17
N ILE A 57 -27.59 28.58 -4.65
CA ILE A 57 -27.91 30.02 -4.59
C ILE A 57 -27.34 30.65 -3.31
N LEU A 58 -26.77 29.85 -2.42
CA LEU A 58 -26.26 30.31 -1.14
C LEU A 58 -24.78 30.70 -1.28
N PRO A 59 -24.28 31.61 -0.42
CA PRO A 59 -22.85 31.82 -0.28
C PRO A 59 -22.13 30.50 0.02
N PRO A 60 -20.92 30.27 -0.52
CA PRO A 60 -20.17 29.01 -0.37
C PRO A 60 -20.00 28.58 1.09
N GLU A 61 -19.80 29.52 2.00
CA GLU A 61 -19.65 29.25 3.44
C GLU A 61 -20.94 28.67 4.04
N LYS A 62 -22.11 29.17 3.61
CA LYS A 62 -23.40 28.66 4.06
C LYS A 62 -23.71 27.29 3.45
N GLU A 63 -23.29 27.04 2.21
CA GLU A 63 -23.40 25.71 1.61
C GLU A 63 -22.54 24.70 2.36
N PHE A 64 -21.32 25.09 2.70
CA PHE A 64 -20.42 24.26 3.50
C PHE A 64 -21.00 23.96 4.88
N GLU A 65 -21.52 24.95 5.60
CA GLU A 65 -22.15 24.74 6.91
C GLU A 65 -23.39 23.84 6.82
N LYS A 66 -24.21 24.00 5.77
CA LYS A 66 -25.36 23.12 5.52
C LYS A 66 -24.90 21.70 5.21
N PHE A 67 -23.83 21.53 4.43
CA PHE A 67 -23.23 20.23 4.12
C PHE A 67 -22.75 19.53 5.39
N LEU A 68 -22.00 20.23 6.24
CA LEU A 68 -21.52 19.70 7.52
C LEU A 68 -22.68 19.30 8.46
N SER A 69 -23.72 20.14 8.52
CA SER A 69 -24.92 19.87 9.33
C SER A 69 -25.70 18.66 8.83
N ALA A 70 -25.79 18.49 7.50
CA ALA A 70 -26.42 17.32 6.90
C ALA A 70 -25.62 16.04 7.19
N TYR A 71 -24.29 16.12 7.13
CA TYR A 71 -23.41 15.00 7.46
C TYR A 71 -23.58 14.58 8.93
N ASP A 72 -23.48 15.51 9.87
CA ASP A 72 -23.76 15.25 11.30
C ASP A 72 -25.16 14.65 11.50
N TYR A 73 -26.19 15.24 10.88
CA TYR A 73 -27.55 14.76 11.03
C TYR A 73 -27.76 13.34 10.51
N VAL A 74 -27.19 12.99 9.35
CA VAL A 74 -27.38 11.67 8.71
C VAL A 74 -26.55 10.60 9.41
N TYR A 75 -25.30 10.90 9.71
CA TYR A 75 -24.36 9.90 10.24
C TYR A 75 -24.28 9.89 11.76
N LYS A 76 -24.83 10.90 12.45
CA LYS A 76 -24.77 11.08 13.91
C LYS A 76 -23.34 11.08 14.44
N ILE A 77 -22.44 11.74 13.70
CA ILE A 77 -21.03 11.83 14.04
C ILE A 77 -20.75 13.29 14.36
N PRO A 78 -20.31 13.61 15.60
CA PRO A 78 -20.01 14.98 15.99
C PRO A 78 -18.85 15.54 15.17
N GLN A 79 -18.94 16.85 14.87
CA GLN A 79 -17.77 17.61 14.46
C GLN A 79 -16.78 17.66 15.62
N MET A 80 -15.52 17.44 15.29
CA MET A 80 -14.45 17.35 16.26
C MET A 80 -14.04 18.75 16.72
N ALA A 81 -13.78 18.90 18.02
CA ALA A 81 -13.36 20.19 18.56
C ALA A 81 -11.92 20.54 18.11
N GLU A 82 -11.66 21.83 17.98
CA GLU A 82 -10.36 22.34 17.56
C GLU A 82 -9.25 21.88 18.52
N GLY A 83 -8.17 21.31 17.98
CA GLY A 83 -7.04 20.78 18.75
C GLY A 83 -7.18 19.33 19.25
N GLN A 84 -8.32 18.67 19.03
CA GLN A 84 -8.44 17.23 19.25
C GLN A 84 -7.88 16.44 18.06
N ARG A 85 -7.46 15.19 18.30
CA ARG A 85 -7.12 14.25 17.23
C ARG A 85 -8.33 13.36 16.98
N PRO A 86 -8.68 13.07 15.72
CA PRO A 86 -9.77 12.16 15.43
C PRO A 86 -9.45 10.79 16.01
N MET A 87 -10.48 10.00 16.30
CA MET A 87 -10.28 8.59 16.59
C MET A 87 -9.50 7.99 15.40
N VAL A 88 -8.47 7.22 15.71
CA VAL A 88 -7.72 6.49 14.68
C VAL A 88 -8.67 5.45 14.10
N THR A 89 -9.29 5.81 12.99
CA THR A 89 -10.15 4.93 12.21
C THR A 89 -9.40 4.59 10.95
N ASP A 90 -9.07 3.32 10.79
CA ASP A 90 -8.51 2.83 9.53
C ASP A 90 -9.58 2.91 8.45
N TYR A 91 -9.25 3.63 7.37
CA TYR A 91 -10.09 3.72 6.19
C TYR A 91 -9.47 2.94 5.05
N TYR A 92 -10.30 2.15 4.40
CA TYR A 92 -9.90 1.31 3.27
C TYR A 92 -10.60 1.80 2.03
N ARG A 93 -9.79 2.21 1.06
CA ARG A 93 -10.25 2.74 -0.22
C ARG A 93 -9.99 1.73 -1.32
N TYR A 94 -10.98 1.59 -2.19
CA TYR A 94 -10.90 0.70 -3.35
C TYR A 94 -11.38 1.42 -4.59
N TYR A 95 -10.70 1.15 -5.71
CA TYR A 95 -11.04 1.64 -7.03
C TYR A 95 -11.82 0.57 -7.78
N THR A 96 -12.89 0.97 -8.46
CA THR A 96 -13.66 0.08 -9.33
C THR A 96 -13.26 0.24 -10.79
N HIS A 97 -13.17 -0.89 -11.52
CA HIS A 97 -12.96 -0.89 -12.96
C HIS A 97 -14.23 -0.66 -13.78
N TYR A 98 -15.39 -0.78 -13.15
CA TYR A 98 -16.70 -0.68 -13.78
C TYR A 98 -17.47 0.52 -13.25
N PRO A 99 -18.40 1.11 -14.04
CA PRO A 99 -19.32 2.12 -13.54
C PRO A 99 -20.00 1.67 -12.25
N LEU A 100 -20.12 2.56 -11.27
CA LEU A 100 -20.74 2.24 -9.99
C LEU A 100 -22.25 2.04 -10.16
N ASP A 101 -22.65 0.79 -10.34
CA ASP A 101 -24.01 0.29 -10.37
C ASP A 101 -24.32 -0.56 -9.14
N ASN A 102 -25.53 -1.15 -9.09
CA ASN A 102 -25.97 -1.88 -7.90
C ASN A 102 -25.16 -3.16 -7.61
N ASN A 103 -24.41 -3.70 -8.57
CA ASN A 103 -23.73 -4.98 -8.48
C ASN A 103 -22.20 -4.86 -8.58
N THR A 104 -21.66 -3.65 -8.54
CA THR A 104 -20.22 -3.41 -8.74
C THR A 104 -19.40 -3.38 -7.46
N PHE A 105 -20.06 -3.46 -6.30
CA PHE A 105 -19.37 -3.37 -5.03
C PHE A 105 -20.12 -4.13 -3.92
N PRO A 106 -19.39 -4.63 -2.92
CA PRO A 106 -20.00 -5.33 -1.80
C PRO A 106 -20.69 -4.34 -0.85
N LYS A 107 -21.94 -4.64 -0.52
CA LYS A 107 -22.88 -3.78 0.24
C LYS A 107 -23.24 -4.28 1.64
N LEU A 108 -22.64 -5.39 2.08
CA LEU A 108 -22.94 -5.95 3.40
C LEU A 108 -22.62 -4.91 4.47
N LYS A 109 -23.59 -4.62 5.35
CA LYS A 109 -23.43 -3.61 6.43
C LYS A 109 -22.21 -3.88 7.30
N GLU A 110 -21.86 -5.15 7.50
CA GLU A 110 -20.73 -5.58 8.32
C GLU A 110 -19.36 -5.16 7.76
N LEU A 111 -19.28 -4.92 6.45
CA LEU A 111 -18.07 -4.42 5.76
C LEU A 111 -17.85 -2.93 6.03
N GLY A 112 -18.86 -2.22 6.54
CA GLY A 112 -18.73 -0.83 6.92
C GLY A 112 -18.52 0.12 5.74
N LEU A 113 -19.23 -0.12 4.62
CA LEU A 113 -19.26 0.83 3.49
C LEU A 113 -19.80 2.18 3.99
N ILE A 114 -19.02 3.24 3.76
CA ILE A 114 -19.35 4.58 4.23
C ILE A 114 -19.74 5.48 3.05
N GLU A 115 -19.01 5.39 1.94
CA GLU A 115 -19.21 6.25 0.79
C GLU A 115 -18.89 5.56 -0.52
N ILE A 116 -19.68 5.94 -1.50
CA ILE A 116 -19.53 5.60 -2.90
C ILE A 116 -19.29 6.94 -3.60
N ALA A 117 -18.11 7.12 -4.16
CA ALA A 117 -17.70 8.35 -4.82
C ALA A 117 -17.55 8.10 -6.33
N PRO A 118 -18.65 8.15 -7.10
CA PRO A 118 -18.59 7.95 -8.54
C PRO A 118 -17.94 9.13 -9.25
N TYR A 119 -17.24 8.83 -10.32
CA TYR A 119 -16.73 9.81 -11.25
C TYR A 119 -17.64 9.93 -12.46
N ASP A 120 -17.79 11.13 -13.00
CA ASP A 120 -18.60 11.39 -14.21
C ASP A 120 -18.12 10.59 -15.42
N LYS A 121 -16.81 10.35 -15.48
CA LYS A 121 -16.14 9.58 -16.53
C LYS A 121 -15.00 8.78 -15.94
N GLN A 122 -14.61 7.74 -16.67
CA GLN A 122 -13.44 6.96 -16.34
C GLN A 122 -12.20 7.87 -16.24
N THR A 123 -11.58 7.90 -15.07
CA THR A 123 -10.50 8.82 -14.72
C THR A 123 -9.26 8.04 -14.33
N LEU A 124 -8.10 8.60 -14.65
CA LEU A 124 -6.80 8.04 -14.29
C LEU A 124 -6.39 8.60 -12.91
N VAL A 125 -6.09 7.71 -11.96
CA VAL A 125 -5.71 8.02 -10.58
C VAL A 125 -4.40 7.31 -10.23
N GLU A 126 -3.88 7.54 -9.01
CA GLU A 126 -2.60 6.99 -8.55
C GLU A 126 -1.46 7.24 -9.52
N GLY A 127 -1.15 8.50 -9.85
CA GLY A 127 -0.01 8.83 -10.71
C GLY A 127 -0.08 8.20 -12.11
N ASN A 128 -1.31 8.03 -12.63
CA ASN A 128 -1.62 7.46 -13.93
C ASN A 128 -1.56 5.92 -14.05
N PHE A 129 -1.51 5.19 -12.93
CA PHE A 129 -1.44 3.72 -12.94
C PHE A 129 -2.81 3.03 -12.91
N ILE A 130 -3.84 3.70 -12.38
CA ILE A 130 -5.16 3.08 -12.18
C ILE A 130 -6.21 3.84 -12.97
N ARG A 131 -6.96 3.12 -13.81
CA ARG A 131 -8.11 3.64 -14.54
C ARG A 131 -9.39 3.18 -13.86
N THR A 132 -10.19 4.12 -13.34
CA THR A 132 -11.32 3.82 -12.47
C THR A 132 -12.54 4.69 -12.76
N TRP A 133 -13.72 4.18 -12.41
CA TRP A 133 -15.01 4.89 -12.48
C TRP A 133 -15.43 5.52 -11.15
N GLY A 134 -14.67 5.30 -10.09
CA GLY A 134 -14.96 5.89 -8.80
C GLY A 134 -14.26 5.17 -7.66
N GLU A 135 -14.52 5.66 -6.46
CA GLU A 135 -13.89 5.18 -5.24
C GLU A 135 -14.93 4.66 -4.26
N LEU A 136 -14.57 3.61 -3.54
CA LEU A 136 -15.36 3.01 -2.48
C LEU A 136 -14.58 3.14 -1.17
N ILE A 137 -15.25 3.58 -0.11
CA ILE A 137 -14.61 3.80 1.19
C ILE A 137 -15.29 2.94 2.26
N TYR A 138 -14.50 2.10 2.91
CA TYR A 138 -14.91 1.18 3.98
C TYR A 138 -14.18 1.51 5.28
N THR A 139 -14.78 1.14 6.42
CA THR A 139 -14.12 1.17 7.76
C THR A 139 -13.32 -0.09 8.06
N LYS A 140 -13.40 -1.11 7.21
CA LYS A 140 -12.72 -2.40 7.37
C LYS A 140 -12.10 -2.84 6.04
N PRO A 141 -11.01 -3.62 6.07
CA PRO A 141 -10.48 -4.19 4.85
C PRO A 141 -11.50 -5.18 4.28
N LEU A 142 -11.67 -5.14 2.97
CA LEU A 142 -12.44 -6.15 2.26
C LEU A 142 -11.66 -7.47 2.26
N PRO A 143 -12.33 -8.62 2.48
CA PRO A 143 -11.74 -9.94 2.24
C PRO A 143 -11.21 -10.05 0.81
N GLU A 144 -10.06 -10.69 0.63
CA GLU A 144 -9.38 -10.84 -0.67
C GLU A 144 -10.31 -11.40 -1.76
N LYS A 145 -11.13 -12.40 -1.42
CA LYS A 145 -12.16 -12.94 -2.32
C LYS A 145 -13.13 -11.88 -2.83
N LEU A 146 -13.59 -10.96 -1.98
CA LEU A 146 -14.49 -9.89 -2.44
C LEU A 146 -13.75 -8.84 -3.27
N VAL A 147 -12.47 -8.60 -3.00
CA VAL A 147 -11.65 -7.73 -3.84
C VAL A 147 -11.51 -8.33 -5.23
N GLU A 148 -11.28 -9.64 -5.34
CA GLU A 148 -11.20 -10.38 -6.61
C GLU A 148 -12.54 -10.48 -7.32
N ASP A 149 -13.61 -10.93 -6.64
CA ASP A 149 -14.94 -11.15 -7.22
C ASP A 149 -15.52 -9.87 -7.85
N TYR A 150 -15.19 -8.72 -7.28
CA TYR A 150 -15.63 -7.40 -7.77
C TYR A 150 -14.54 -6.67 -8.58
N GLU A 151 -13.41 -7.31 -8.84
CA GLU A 151 -12.24 -6.76 -9.54
C GLU A 151 -11.84 -5.36 -9.01
N LEU A 152 -11.85 -5.21 -7.69
CA LEU A 152 -11.51 -3.96 -7.03
C LEU A 152 -9.98 -3.83 -6.91
N LYS A 153 -9.47 -2.61 -7.06
CA LYS A 153 -8.07 -2.30 -6.78
C LYS A 153 -7.91 -1.56 -5.46
N PRO A 154 -7.18 -2.09 -4.48
CA PRO A 154 -6.98 -1.40 -3.22
C PRO A 154 -6.08 -0.18 -3.42
N PHE A 155 -6.38 0.90 -2.71
CA PHE A 155 -5.53 2.08 -2.68
C PHE A 155 -4.23 1.80 -1.94
N ARG A 156 -3.11 2.30 -2.46
CA ARG A 156 -1.77 1.96 -1.96
C ARG A 156 -1.49 2.39 -0.52
N LEU A 157 -2.17 3.41 -0.01
CA LEU A 157 -2.04 3.84 1.39
C LEU A 157 -3.09 3.21 2.31
N ASN A 158 -3.85 2.22 1.85
CA ASN A 158 -4.64 1.40 2.77
C ASN A 158 -3.68 0.77 3.80
N PRO A 159 -4.03 0.75 5.10
CA PRO A 159 -3.09 0.37 6.16
C PRO A 159 -2.43 -1.00 5.97
N ASP A 160 -3.19 -1.99 5.50
CA ASP A 160 -2.74 -3.34 5.20
C ASP A 160 -1.79 -3.39 3.98
N ILE A 161 -2.13 -2.68 2.90
CA ILE A 161 -1.30 -2.57 1.71
C ILE A 161 0.00 -1.83 2.01
N ARG A 162 -0.08 -0.71 2.73
CA ARG A 162 1.08 0.08 3.12
C ARG A 162 2.04 -0.75 3.95
N ARG A 163 1.55 -1.46 4.97
CA ARG A 163 2.37 -2.37 5.79
C ARG A 163 3.04 -3.44 4.93
N LYS A 164 2.29 -4.09 4.03
CA LYS A 164 2.86 -5.10 3.12
C LYS A 164 3.95 -4.52 2.23
N MET A 165 3.73 -3.33 1.66
CA MET A 165 4.73 -2.65 0.84
C MET A 165 5.98 -2.25 1.64
N GLU A 166 5.81 -1.77 2.87
CA GLU A 166 6.91 -1.45 3.77
C GLU A 166 7.75 -2.69 4.09
N GLU A 167 7.12 -3.81 4.44
CA GLU A 167 7.76 -5.10 4.69
C GLU A 167 8.54 -5.60 3.47
N GLN A 168 7.92 -5.58 2.29
CA GLN A 168 8.55 -5.91 1.02
C GLN A 168 9.75 -5.00 0.74
N THR A 169 9.62 -3.70 0.98
CA THR A 169 10.71 -2.73 0.80
C THR A 169 11.87 -3.02 1.75
N GLN A 170 11.60 -3.36 3.00
CA GLN A 170 12.65 -3.75 3.95
C GLN A 170 13.34 -5.04 3.52
N ALA A 171 12.59 -6.05 3.08
CA ALA A 171 13.14 -7.31 2.58
C ALA A 171 14.03 -7.09 1.35
N LEU A 172 13.55 -6.30 0.40
CA LEU A 172 14.29 -5.93 -0.81
C LEU A 172 15.60 -5.22 -0.46
N GLY A 173 15.55 -4.20 0.41
CA GLY A 173 16.75 -3.45 0.78
C GLY A 173 17.82 -4.30 1.45
N LYS A 174 17.42 -5.19 2.37
CA LYS A 174 18.33 -6.16 2.99
C LYS A 174 18.94 -7.12 1.97
N TRP A 175 18.14 -7.59 1.02
CA TRP A 175 18.60 -8.46 -0.04
C TRP A 175 19.60 -7.75 -0.97
N GLU A 176 19.29 -6.53 -1.41
CA GLU A 176 20.17 -5.69 -2.23
C GLU A 176 21.53 -5.46 -1.56
N ASP A 177 21.52 -5.17 -0.26
CA ASP A 177 22.73 -4.99 0.54
C ASP A 177 23.53 -6.31 0.65
N SER A 178 22.88 -7.45 0.90
CA SER A 178 23.53 -8.76 0.96
C SER A 178 24.22 -9.14 -0.37
N ARG A 179 23.67 -8.65 -1.49
CA ARG A 179 24.18 -8.85 -2.85
C ARG A 179 25.14 -7.75 -3.30
N HIS A 180 25.42 -6.77 -2.44
CA HIS A 180 26.30 -5.64 -2.72
C HIS A 180 25.89 -4.89 -4.00
N PHE A 181 24.59 -4.67 -4.19
CA PHE A 181 24.09 -3.90 -5.32
C PHE A 181 24.57 -2.46 -5.21
N GLY A 182 25.28 -2.00 -6.25
CA GLY A 182 25.68 -0.59 -6.34
C GLY A 182 24.47 0.34 -6.48
N ASP A 183 24.65 1.61 -6.09
CA ASP A 183 23.56 2.59 -6.00
C ASP A 183 22.74 2.76 -7.27
N LYS A 184 23.34 2.55 -8.45
CA LYS A 184 22.66 2.65 -9.74
C LYS A 184 21.66 1.51 -10.00
N ARG A 185 21.86 0.35 -9.38
CA ARG A 185 21.06 -0.86 -9.61
C ARG A 185 20.05 -1.13 -8.51
N ARG A 186 20.30 -0.63 -7.30
CA ARG A 186 19.38 -0.79 -6.17
C ARG A 186 18.15 0.10 -6.30
N LEU A 187 17.00 -0.44 -5.94
CA LEU A 187 15.69 0.21 -5.92
C LEU A 187 15.38 0.85 -4.58
N THR A 188 16.07 0.47 -3.51
CA THR A 188 15.89 1.04 -2.17
C THR A 188 16.99 2.05 -1.80
N TRP A 189 16.69 3.00 -0.92
CA TRP A 189 17.66 3.81 -0.19
C TRP A 189 17.52 3.51 1.30
N PHE A 190 18.65 3.27 1.99
CA PHE A 190 18.68 3.17 3.44
C PHE A 190 18.71 4.55 4.11
N HIS A 191 17.67 4.88 4.87
CA HIS A 191 17.59 6.10 5.66
C HIS A 191 18.24 5.91 7.03
N ARG A 192 19.44 6.44 7.23
CA ARG A 192 20.25 6.21 8.45
C ARG A 192 19.56 6.63 9.74
N ASP A 193 18.86 7.76 9.74
CA ASP A 193 18.26 8.31 10.97
C ASP A 193 17.08 7.46 11.48
N PHE A 194 16.41 6.73 10.60
CA PHE A 194 15.26 5.88 10.94
C PHE A 194 15.60 4.39 10.93
N GLY A 195 16.75 4.01 10.35
CA GLY A 195 17.18 2.62 10.24
C GLY A 195 16.33 1.78 9.27
N THR A 196 15.66 2.42 8.30
CA THR A 196 14.71 1.77 7.38
C THR A 196 15.08 1.96 5.92
N TYR A 197 14.68 1.02 5.08
CA TYR A 197 14.76 1.15 3.61
C TYR A 197 13.52 1.84 3.05
N ILE A 198 13.71 2.70 2.05
CA ILE A 198 12.64 3.43 1.34
C ILE A 198 12.83 3.22 -0.16
N LEU A 199 11.75 3.11 -0.93
CA LEU A 199 11.84 3.00 -2.39
C LEU A 199 12.34 4.31 -3.02
N LYS A 200 13.29 4.20 -3.95
CA LYS A 200 13.80 5.34 -4.73
C LYS A 200 12.81 5.84 -5.77
N GLN A 201 11.97 4.94 -6.28
CA GLN A 201 11.00 5.22 -7.33
C GLN A 201 9.60 4.87 -6.84
N PRO A 202 8.56 5.64 -7.23
CA PRO A 202 7.19 5.26 -6.96
C PRO A 202 6.87 4.00 -7.75
N LEU A 203 6.56 2.91 -7.04
CA LEU A 203 6.11 1.65 -7.60
C LEU A 203 4.69 1.36 -7.10
N SER A 204 3.88 0.73 -7.96
CA SER A 204 2.60 0.18 -7.50
C SER A 204 2.83 -1.03 -6.58
N PRO A 205 1.87 -1.38 -5.71
CA PRO A 205 1.96 -2.59 -4.87
C PRO A 205 2.22 -3.86 -5.68
N GLU A 206 1.62 -3.98 -6.86
CA GLU A 206 1.76 -5.11 -7.77
C GLU A 206 3.18 -5.15 -8.37
N GLN A 207 3.66 -4.02 -8.89
CA GLN A 207 5.00 -3.91 -9.45
C GLN A 207 6.12 -4.16 -8.43
N LEU A 208 5.87 -3.86 -7.15
CA LEU A 208 6.79 -4.20 -6.08
C LEU A 208 6.74 -5.70 -5.79
N SER A 209 5.53 -6.27 -5.70
CA SER A 209 5.34 -7.70 -5.42
C SER A 209 5.96 -8.58 -6.51
N GLU A 210 5.76 -8.27 -7.80
CA GLU A 210 6.39 -8.99 -8.92
C GLU A 210 7.92 -9.02 -8.82
N ARG A 211 8.53 -7.91 -8.37
CA ARG A 211 9.99 -7.85 -8.20
C ARG A 211 10.48 -8.69 -7.01
N ILE A 212 9.70 -8.75 -5.94
CA ILE A 212 9.99 -9.58 -4.77
C ILE A 212 9.89 -11.05 -5.15
N GLU A 213 8.85 -11.44 -5.88
CA GLU A 213 8.68 -12.83 -6.35
C GLU A 213 9.84 -13.26 -7.26
N ALA A 214 10.21 -12.43 -8.23
CA ALA A 214 11.36 -12.71 -9.09
C ALA A 214 12.68 -12.80 -8.30
N MET A 215 12.83 -12.01 -7.23
CA MET A 215 13.96 -12.11 -6.31
C MET A 215 13.97 -13.44 -5.56
N GLU A 216 12.84 -13.85 -4.99
CA GLU A 216 12.69 -15.09 -4.21
C GLU A 216 12.93 -16.34 -5.08
N GLU A 217 12.44 -16.35 -6.32
CA GLU A 217 12.69 -17.42 -7.27
C GLU A 217 14.19 -17.55 -7.59
N LEU A 218 14.86 -16.42 -7.87
CA LEU A 218 16.31 -16.38 -8.09
C LEU A 218 17.13 -16.78 -6.84
N GLU A 219 16.57 -16.64 -5.64
CA GLU A 219 17.16 -17.13 -4.40
C GLU A 219 17.00 -18.64 -4.27
N ALA A 220 15.80 -19.16 -4.54
CA ALA A 220 15.46 -20.57 -4.46
C ALA A 220 16.32 -21.40 -5.42
N GLU A 221 16.40 -21.01 -6.70
CA GLU A 221 17.24 -21.70 -7.68
C GLU A 221 18.71 -21.76 -7.25
N ARG A 222 19.22 -20.69 -6.65
CA ARG A 222 20.63 -20.65 -6.21
C ARG A 222 20.86 -21.54 -5.01
N LYS A 223 19.92 -21.59 -4.06
CA LYS A 223 19.98 -22.50 -2.91
C LYS A 223 19.95 -23.95 -3.38
N GLU A 224 19.09 -24.28 -4.34
CA GLU A 224 19.03 -25.60 -4.96
C GLU A 224 20.35 -25.97 -5.65
N LYS A 225 20.88 -25.10 -6.53
CA LYS A 225 22.17 -25.32 -7.20
C LYS A 225 23.32 -25.53 -6.21
N ARG A 226 23.36 -24.75 -5.13
CA ARG A 226 24.34 -24.92 -4.04
C ARG A 226 24.17 -26.24 -3.31
N SER A 227 22.93 -26.68 -3.04
CA SER A 227 22.64 -27.97 -2.40
C SER A 227 23.13 -29.14 -3.26
N ILE A 228 22.81 -29.13 -4.56
CA ILE A 228 23.24 -30.16 -5.51
C ILE A 228 24.77 -30.19 -5.59
N THR A 229 25.40 -29.02 -5.70
CA THR A 229 26.87 -28.91 -5.76
C THR A 229 27.53 -29.44 -4.48
N ALA A 230 26.93 -29.17 -3.31
CA ALA A 230 27.42 -29.68 -2.03
C ALA A 230 27.27 -31.20 -1.90
N GLN A 231 26.17 -31.76 -2.40
CA GLN A 231 25.96 -33.22 -2.45
C GLN A 231 27.00 -33.90 -3.34
N LEU A 232 27.21 -33.40 -4.57
CA LEU A 232 28.23 -33.92 -5.49
C LEU A 232 29.64 -33.86 -4.90
N HIS A 233 29.99 -32.76 -4.21
CA HIS A 233 31.27 -32.66 -3.52
C HIS A 233 31.43 -33.67 -2.38
N LYS A 234 30.35 -33.96 -1.64
CA LYS A 234 30.35 -34.94 -0.56
C LYS A 234 30.50 -36.36 -1.10
N GLU A 235 29.78 -36.71 -2.16
CA GLU A 235 29.88 -37.99 -2.86
C GLU A 235 31.29 -38.20 -3.43
N ALA A 236 31.84 -37.20 -4.12
CA ALA A 236 33.20 -37.27 -4.66
C ALA A 236 34.28 -37.42 -3.56
N LYS A 237 34.04 -36.87 -2.36
CA LYS A 237 34.95 -37.04 -1.22
C LYS A 237 34.86 -38.46 -0.63
N GLN A 238 33.65 -39.00 -0.49
CA GLN A 238 33.44 -40.38 -0.03
C GLN A 238 33.98 -41.42 -1.01
N GLU A 239 33.85 -41.19 -2.33
CA GLU A 239 34.42 -42.10 -3.33
C GLU A 239 35.95 -42.11 -3.32
N LYS A 240 36.59 -40.96 -3.02
CA LYS A 240 38.05 -40.89 -2.84
C LYS A 240 38.50 -41.59 -1.57
N GLU A 241 37.78 -41.41 -0.46
CA GLU A 241 38.08 -42.08 0.82
C GLU A 241 37.90 -43.61 0.73
N ASN A 242 36.90 -44.08 -0.04
CA ASN A 242 36.70 -45.50 -0.31
C ASN A 242 37.70 -46.10 -1.33
N ARG A 243 38.40 -45.27 -2.12
CA ARG A 243 39.43 -45.70 -3.08
C ARG A 243 40.85 -45.71 -2.51
N GLU A 244 41.11 -45.13 -1.34
CA GLU A 244 42.42 -45.27 -0.66
C GLU A 244 42.53 -46.66 -0.02
N PRO A 245 43.45 -47.55 -0.47
CA PRO A 245 43.62 -48.85 0.15
C PRO A 245 44.32 -48.69 1.51
N SER A 246 43.82 -49.36 2.54
CA SER A 246 44.47 -49.38 3.85
C SER A 246 45.92 -49.84 3.69
N ALA A 247 46.87 -48.93 3.91
CA ALA A 247 48.29 -49.24 3.87
C ALA A 247 48.60 -50.34 4.90
N LYS A 248 49.22 -51.41 4.40
CA LYS A 248 49.66 -52.60 5.11
C LYS A 248 50.36 -52.26 6.44
N LYS A 249 49.83 -52.75 7.57
CA LYS A 249 50.65 -52.98 8.77
C LYS A 249 51.35 -54.33 8.62
N GLY A 250 52.57 -54.28 8.08
CA GLY A 250 53.52 -55.37 8.27
C GLY A 250 53.96 -55.40 9.73
N VAL A 251 53.69 -56.50 10.42
CA VAL A 251 54.37 -56.87 11.66
C VAL A 251 55.01 -58.23 11.40
N HIS A 252 56.32 -58.21 11.22
CA HIS A 252 57.17 -59.39 11.23
C HIS A 252 57.29 -59.82 12.71
N SER A 253 56.69 -60.96 13.07
CA SER A 253 56.99 -61.64 14.33
C SER A 253 58.03 -62.72 14.05
N HIS A 254 59.23 -62.54 14.60
CA HIS A 254 60.34 -63.48 14.53
C HIS A 254 60.34 -64.31 15.82
N GLU A 255 59.87 -65.56 15.72
CA GLU A 255 60.13 -66.70 16.61
C GLU A 255 60.18 -67.89 15.63
N ASP A 256 61.16 -68.79 15.58
CA ASP A 256 61.76 -69.53 16.67
C ASP A 256 62.98 -70.34 16.12
N ARG A 257 63.96 -70.59 17.00
CA ARG A 257 65.13 -71.51 16.91
C ARG A 257 66.33 -71.23 16.00
#